data_AF-A0A382CQ41-F1
#
_entry.id   AF-A0A382CQ41-F1
#
_cell.length_a   1.000
_cell.length_b   1.000
_cell.length_c   1.000
_cell.angle_alpha   90.00
_cell.angle_beta   90.00
_cell.angle_gamma   90.00
#
_symmetry.space_group_name_H-M   'P 1'
#
loop_
_entity.id
_entity.type
_entity.pdbx_description
1 polymer ?
#
loop_
_entity_poly.entity_id
_entity_poly.type
_entity_poly.pdbx_seq_one_letter_code
_entity_poly.pdbx_strand_id
1 'polypeptide(L)'
;MRSKTSFLKFAIFLAIFTIFYNLIEGLVSVYFGLDNDTLVLFGFGLDSFVEVISGIGIWHMVLRIKQDGNEHTDYFEKRALRITGTAFYLLTIGLIISSINNLIS
;
A
#
# COMPACT_ATOMS: atom_id res chain seq x y z
N MET A 1 -22.28 14.89 20.40
CA MET A 1 -20.82 14.61 20.28
C MET A 1 -20.64 13.11 20.03
N ARG A 2 -20.18 12.69 18.84
CA ARG A 2 -19.88 11.26 18.59
C ARG A 2 -18.70 10.85 19.50
N SER A 3 -18.83 9.74 20.22
CA SER A 3 -17.79 9.26 21.13
C SER A 3 -16.50 8.96 20.36
N LYS A 4 -15.32 9.24 20.94
CA LYS A 4 -14.00 8.95 20.34
C LYS A 4 -13.89 7.52 19.78
N THR A 5 -14.58 6.57 20.42
CA THR A 5 -14.68 5.17 20.03
C THR A 5 -15.37 4.95 18.68
N SER A 6 -16.34 5.79 18.30
CA SER A 6 -17.03 5.70 17.00
C SER A 6 -16.11 6.08 15.84
N PHE A 7 -15.27 7.11 16.03
CA PHE A 7 -14.32 7.54 15.00
C PHE A 7 -13.19 6.53 14.80
N LEU A 8 -12.69 5.92 15.88
CA LEU A 8 -11.68 4.85 15.78
C LEU A 8 -12.21 3.63 15.03
N LYS A 9 -13.46 3.20 15.30
CA LYS A 9 -14.10 2.11 14.55
C LYS A 9 -14.22 2.44 13.06
N PHE A 10 -14.61 3.67 12.74
CA PHE A 10 -14.72 4.12 11.35
C PHE A 10 -13.34 4.18 10.67
N ALA A 11 -12.31 4.68 11.35
CA ALA A 11 -10.96 4.73 10.81
C ALA A 11 -10.37 3.34 10.55
N ILE A 12 -10.61 2.37 11.45
CA ILE A 12 -10.23 0.96 11.24
C ILE A 12 -10.94 0.39 10.01
N PHE A 13 -12.26 0.64 9.90
CA PHE A 13 -13.04 0.18 8.75
C PHE A 13 -12.49 0.77 7.45
N LEU A 14 -12.24 2.08 7.42
CA LEU A 14 -11.74 2.77 6.24
C LEU A 14 -10.35 2.25 5.85
N ALA A 15 -9.44 2.05 6.81
CA ALA A 15 -8.12 1.50 6.53
C ALA A 15 -8.19 0.09 5.92
N ILE A 16 -9.02 -0.80 6.49
CA ILE A 16 -9.22 -2.16 5.95
C ILE A 16 -9.84 -2.10 4.55
N PHE A 17 -10.83 -1.23 4.35
CA PHE A 17 -11.48 -1.05 3.06
C PHE A 17 -10.48 -0.57 2.00
N THR A 18 -9.69 0.45 2.31
CA THR A 18 -8.66 1.00 1.40
C THR A 18 -7.59 -0.03 1.07
N ILE A 19 -7.14 -0.83 2.05
CA ILE A 19 -6.19 -1.93 1.83
C ILE A 19 -6.79 -2.95 0.84
N PHE A 20 -8.03 -3.37 1.06
CA PHE A 20 -8.65 -4.41 0.24
C PHE A 20 -8.92 -3.93 -1.19
N TYR A 21 -9.42 -2.70 -1.33
CA TYR A 21 -9.67 -2.08 -2.63
C TYR A 21 -8.38 -1.96 -3.45
N ASN A 22 -7.32 -1.38 -2.86
CA ASN A 22 -6.02 -1.25 -3.54
C ASN A 22 -5.35 -2.61 -3.81
N LEU A 23 -5.56 -3.62 -2.96
CA LEU A 23 -5.03 -4.94 -3.25
C LEU A 23 -5.67 -5.54 -4.51
N ILE A 24 -6.98 -5.40 -4.67
CA ILE A 24 -7.70 -5.87 -5.86
C ILE A 24 -7.28 -5.06 -7.09
N GLU A 25 -7.30 -3.74 -7.00
CA GLU A 25 -6.89 -2.85 -8.08
C GLU A 25 -5.45 -3.11 -8.53
N GLY A 26 -4.54 -3.27 -7.57
CA GLY A 26 -3.14 -3.64 -7.78
C GLY A 26 -2.98 -4.94 -8.56
N LEU A 27 -3.64 -6.02 -8.11
CA LEU A 27 -3.57 -7.33 -8.76
C LEU A 27 -4.18 -7.32 -10.17
N VAL A 28 -5.35 -6.69 -10.33
CA VAL A 28 -6.04 -6.57 -11.62
C VAL A 28 -5.18 -5.78 -12.60
N SER A 29 -4.64 -4.64 -12.17
CA SER A 29 -3.85 -3.75 -13.02
C SER A 29 -2.50 -4.35 -13.39
N VAL A 30 -1.84 -5.10 -12.49
CA VAL A 30 -0.64 -5.86 -12.85
C VAL A 30 -0.95 -6.98 -13.83
N TYR A 31 -2.03 -7.74 -13.61
CA TYR A 31 -2.41 -8.85 -14.50
C TYR A 31 -2.68 -8.36 -15.93
N PHE A 32 -3.55 -7.35 -16.08
CA PHE A 32 -3.86 -6.78 -17.39
C PHE A 32 -2.72 -5.94 -17.96
N GLY A 33 -1.90 -5.33 -17.11
CA GLY A 33 -0.73 -4.54 -17.50
C GLY A 33 0.36 -5.39 -18.17
N LEU A 34 0.55 -6.63 -17.69
CA LEU A 34 1.46 -7.61 -18.29
C LEU A 34 0.89 -8.26 -19.55
N ASP A 35 -0.43 -8.46 -19.63
CA ASP A 35 -1.09 -9.13 -20.76
C ASP A 35 -1.23 -8.20 -21.99
N ASN A 36 -1.38 -6.89 -21.78
CA ASN A 36 -1.62 -5.92 -22.86
C ASN A 36 -0.39 -5.03 -23.19
N ASP A 37 0.80 -5.34 -22.67
CA ASP A 37 2.01 -4.50 -22.77
C ASP A 37 1.81 -3.03 -22.33
N THR A 38 0.78 -2.76 -21.52
CA THR A 38 0.46 -1.41 -21.06
C THR A 38 1.23 -1.06 -19.81
N LEU A 39 2.42 -0.47 -20.00
CA LEU A 39 3.28 0.06 -18.94
C LEU A 39 2.54 0.98 -17.95
N VAL A 40 1.57 1.74 -18.44
CA VAL A 40 0.75 2.64 -17.61
C VAL A 40 -0.11 1.87 -16.61
N LEU A 41 -0.82 0.83 -17.07
CA LEU A 41 -1.69 0.02 -16.21
C LEU A 41 -0.87 -0.82 -15.23
N PHE A 42 0.26 -1.35 -15.69
CA PHE A 42 1.23 -2.01 -14.81
C PHE A 42 1.74 -1.04 -13.73
N GLY A 43 2.09 0.20 -14.10
CA GLY A 43 2.49 1.26 -13.17
C GLY A 43 1.42 1.62 -12.14
N PHE A 44 0.14 1.70 -12.53
CA PHE A 44 -0.97 1.87 -11.59
C PHE A 44 -1.09 0.70 -10.61
N GLY A 45 -0.97 -0.54 -11.10
CA GLY A 45 -1.06 -1.70 -10.24
C GLY A 45 0.05 -1.74 -9.19
N LEU A 46 1.23 -1.31 -9.61
CA LEU A 46 2.40 -1.15 -8.78
C LEU A 46 2.22 -0.04 -7.70
N ASP A 47 1.73 1.15 -8.07
CA ASP A 47 1.44 2.23 -7.09
C ASP A 47 0.43 1.78 -6.02
N SER A 48 -0.59 1.01 -6.43
CA SER A 48 -1.62 0.48 -5.54
C SER A 48 -1.05 -0.45 -4.44
N PHE A 49 0.04 -1.19 -4.71
CA PHE A 49 0.73 -1.96 -3.65
C PHE A 49 1.34 -1.08 -2.57
N VAL A 50 1.76 0.13 -2.90
CA VAL A 50 2.32 1.07 -1.93
C VAL A 50 1.22 1.59 -1.02
N GLU A 51 0.04 1.88 -1.60
CA GLU A 51 -1.15 2.24 -0.85
C GLU A 51 -1.58 1.12 0.11
N VAL A 52 -1.50 -0.15 -0.31
CA VAL A 52 -1.74 -1.30 0.58
C VAL A 52 -0.82 -1.28 1.79
N ILE A 53 0.50 -1.13 1.58
CA ILE A 53 1.45 -1.21 2.70
C ILE A 53 1.32 0.01 3.62
N SER A 54 1.12 1.21 3.07
CA SER A 54 0.84 2.41 3.88
C SER A 54 -0.47 2.28 4.67
N GLY A 55 -1.52 1.72 4.05
CA GLY A 55 -2.80 1.43 4.67
C GLY A 55 -2.66 0.45 5.84
N ILE A 56 -1.83 -0.59 5.71
CA ILE A 56 -1.49 -1.51 6.82
C ILE A 56 -0.82 -0.76 7.96
N GLY A 57 0.10 0.17 7.66
CA GLY A 57 0.74 1.04 8.66
C GLY A 57 -0.27 1.91 9.42
N ILE A 58 -1.21 2.54 8.69
CA ILE A 58 -2.30 3.34 9.28
C ILE A 58 -3.22 2.46 10.14
N TRP A 59 -3.63 1.29 9.63
CA TRP A 59 -4.47 0.35 10.37
C TRP A 59 -3.82 -0.06 11.70
N HIS A 60 -2.52 -0.38 11.66
CA HIS A 60 -1.73 -0.70 12.84
C HIS A 60 -1.66 0.48 13.83
N MET A 61 -1.42 1.71 13.35
CA MET A 61 -1.41 2.91 14.18
C MET A 61 -2.76 3.15 14.88
N VAL A 62 -3.86 3.00 14.14
CA VAL A 62 -5.22 3.20 14.70
C VAL A 62 -5.56 2.11 15.72
N LEU A 63 -5.15 0.87 15.49
CA LEU A 63 -5.28 -0.22 16.49
C LEU A 63 -4.48 0.07 17.76
N ARG A 64 -3.25 0.57 17.62
CA ARG A 64 -2.41 0.98 18.75
C ARG A 64 -3.04 2.10 19.57
N ILE A 65 -3.58 3.15 18.92
CA ILE A 65 -4.29 4.25 19.60
C ILE A 65 -5.51 3.74 20.36
N LYS A 66 -6.19 2.70 19.86
CA LYS A 66 -7.35 2.09 20.52
C LYS A 66 -6.97 1.26 21.76
N GLN A 67 -5.75 0.73 21.85
CA GLN A 67 -5.28 -0.17 22.92
C GLN A 67 -4.47 0.55 24.03
N ASP A 68 -4.81 1.81 24.35
CA ASP A 68 -4.20 2.62 25.42
C ASP A 68 -2.75 3.11 25.20
N GLY A 69 -2.38 3.40 23.95
CA GLY A 69 -1.30 4.37 23.67
C GLY A 69 0.09 4.01 24.18
N ASN A 70 0.36 2.73 24.46
CA ASN A 70 1.65 2.30 25.02
C ASN A 70 2.82 2.79 24.15
N GLU A 71 3.77 3.49 24.77
CA GLU A 71 4.69 4.47 24.15
C GLU A 71 5.86 3.87 23.36
N HIS A 72 5.95 2.56 23.22
CA HIS A 72 7.03 1.97 22.43
C HIS A 72 6.72 2.08 20.94
N THR A 73 7.43 2.98 20.27
CA THR A 73 7.58 2.99 18.80
C THR A 73 8.13 1.64 18.40
N ASP A 74 7.23 0.77 17.97
CA ASP A 74 7.55 -0.63 17.79
C ASP A 74 8.47 -0.80 16.58
N TYR A 75 9.44 -1.70 16.66
CA TYR A 75 10.31 -2.06 15.53
C TYR A 75 9.50 -2.46 14.30
N PHE A 76 8.26 -2.90 14.53
CA PHE A 76 7.26 -3.19 13.51
C PHE A 76 6.95 -1.99 12.60
N GLU A 77 6.84 -0.78 13.13
CA GLU A 77 6.49 0.42 12.37
C GLU A 77 7.63 0.80 11.40
N LYS A 78 8.88 0.80 11.89
CA LYS A 78 10.07 0.98 11.04
C LYS A 78 10.25 -0.14 10.03
N ARG A 79 9.91 -1.38 10.39
CA ARG A 79 10.05 -2.54 9.51
C ARG A 79 8.99 -2.52 8.41
N ALA A 80 7.74 -2.17 8.74
CA ALA A 80 6.68 -1.93 7.77
C ALA A 80 7.11 -0.85 6.78
N LEU A 81 7.56 0.32 7.27
CA LEU A 81 8.05 1.41 6.42
C LEU A 81 9.22 0.99 5.51
N ARG A 82 10.17 0.20 6.03
CA ARG A 82 11.30 -0.31 5.23
C ARG A 82 10.84 -1.27 4.14
N ILE A 83 9.92 -2.17 4.46
CA ILE A 83 9.37 -3.11 3.49
C ILE A 83 8.60 -2.32 2.41
N THR A 84 7.79 -1.32 2.80
CA THR A 84 7.13 -0.41 1.85
C THR A 84 8.12 0.28 0.93
N GLY A 85 9.14 0.93 1.51
CA GLY A 85 10.13 1.68 0.74
C GLY A 85 10.93 0.77 -0.19
N THR A 86 11.30 -0.43 0.26
CA THR A 86 12.06 -1.39 -0.55
C THR A 86 11.22 -1.95 -1.69
N ALA A 87 9.94 -2.23 -1.44
CA ALA A 87 8.98 -2.59 -2.49
C ALA A 87 8.88 -1.47 -3.53
N PHE A 88 8.75 -0.21 -3.09
CA PHE A 88 8.70 0.97 -3.97
C PHE A 88 9.96 1.09 -4.86
N TYR A 89 11.15 0.87 -4.29
CA TYR A 89 12.41 0.91 -5.05
C TYR A 89 12.50 -0.20 -6.09
N LEU A 90 12.19 -1.45 -5.72
CA LEU A 90 12.22 -2.58 -6.65
C LEU A 90 11.26 -2.38 -7.83
N LEU A 91 10.10 -1.84 -7.52
CA LEU A 91 9.02 -1.55 -8.43
C LEU A 91 9.39 -0.43 -9.40
N THR A 92 10.03 0.64 -8.91
CA THR A 92 10.59 1.71 -9.73
C THR A 92 11.65 1.17 -10.68
N ILE A 93 12.56 0.32 -10.20
CA ILE A 93 13.59 -0.33 -11.01
C ILE A 93 12.96 -1.20 -12.10
N GLY A 94 11.96 -2.01 -11.75
CA GLY A 94 11.22 -2.85 -12.70
C GLY A 94 10.57 -2.03 -13.81
N LEU A 95 9.93 -0.91 -13.47
CA LEU A 95 9.33 0.01 -14.43
C LEU A 95 10.37 0.66 -15.35
N ILE A 96 11.51 1.09 -14.81
CA ILE A 96 12.60 1.69 -15.61
C ILE A 96 13.12 0.66 -16.62
N ILE A 97 13.41 -0.56 -16.18
CA ILE A 97 13.90 -1.63 -17.08
C ILE A 97 12.85 -1.94 -18.16
N SER A 98 11.60 -2.11 -17.77
CA SER A 98 10.52 -2.43 -18.70
C SER A 98 10.28 -1.30 -19.71
N SER A 99 10.38 -0.05 -19.28
CA SER A 99 10.23 1.12 -20.17
C SER A 99 11.39 1.24 -21.15
N ILE A 100 12.62 0.97 -20.72
CA ILE A 100 13.81 0.95 -21.60
C ILE A 100 13.67 -0.17 -22.63
N ASN A 101 13.27 -1.37 -22.21
CA ASN A 101 13.08 -2.50 -23.12
C ASN A 101 12.00 -2.21 -24.17
N ASN A 102 10.88 -1.60 -23.77
CA ASN A 102 9.80 -1.22 -24.68
C ASN A 102 10.23 -0.10 -25.66
N LEU A 103 11.15 0.78 -25.26
CA LEU A 103 11.65 1.84 -26.14
C LEU A 103 12.64 1.32 -27.20
N ILE A 104 13.43 0.29 -26.85
CA ILE A 104 14.47 -0.26 -27.73
C ILE A 104 13.92 -1.33 -28.68
N SER A 105 12.88 -2.06 -28.25
CA SER A 105 12.24 -3.12 -29.03
C SER A 105 11.10 -2.61 -29.91
#